data_AF-A0A6A6Y5W8-F1
#
_entry.id   AF-A0A6A6Y5W8-F1
#
_cell.length_a   1.000
_cell.length_b   1.000
_cell.length_c   1.000
_cell.angle_alpha   90.00
_cell.angle_beta   90.00
_cell.angle_gamma   90.00
#
_symmetry.space_group_name_H-M   'P 1'
#
loop_
_entity.id
_entity.type
_entity.pdbx_description
1 polymer ?
#
loop_
_entity_poly.entity_id
_entity_poly.type
_entity_poly.pdbx_seq_one_letter_code
_entity_poly.pdbx_strand_id
1 'polypeptide(L)'
;LLVSADAVPFHVHRDLLCECSEFFRAGFERSFKKASDKTMTLNDTSQYTMQLFIQWMYSDKVVPIVDTESSEPPTFRENELLDLYIFGDRYGIPALREAVM
;
A
#
# COMPACT_ATOMS: atom_id res chain seq x y z
N LEU A 1 7.50 4.89 7.89
CA LEU A 1 6.31 4.23 8.48
C LEU A 1 5.10 4.72 7.71
N LEU A 2 4.23 3.81 7.28
CA LEU A 2 2.93 4.17 6.73
C LEU A 2 1.86 3.90 7.78
N VAL A 3 0.79 4.67 7.83
CA VAL A 3 -0.32 4.44 8.74
C VAL A 3 -1.60 4.39 7.93
N SER A 4 -2.38 3.31 8.04
CA SER A 4 -3.66 3.18 7.33
C SER A 4 -4.76 4.05 7.97
N ALA A 5 -5.92 4.11 7.34
CA ALA A 5 -7.10 4.79 7.87
C ALA A 5 -7.51 4.28 9.25
N ASP A 6 -7.24 3.00 9.54
CA ASP A 6 -7.52 2.33 10.82
C ASP A 6 -6.49 2.67 11.92
N ALA A 7 -5.61 3.64 11.68
CA ALA A 7 -4.48 3.99 12.55
C ALA A 7 -3.48 2.82 12.77
N VAL A 8 -3.43 1.87 11.84
CA VAL A 8 -2.54 0.72 11.91
C VAL A 8 -1.18 1.05 11.28
N PRO A 9 -0.06 0.95 12.03
CA PRO A 9 1.26 1.27 11.54
C PRO A 9 1.88 0.13 10.74
N PHE A 10 2.27 0.42 9.50
CA PHE A 10 2.96 -0.47 8.58
C PHE A 10 4.42 -0.03 8.36
N HIS A 11 5.33 -0.97 8.62
CA HIS A 11 6.76 -0.78 8.39
C HIS A 11 7.12 -1.27 6.99
N VAL A 12 7.57 -0.34 6.14
CA VAL A 12 7.87 -0.59 4.74
C VAL A 12 9.19 0.08 4.38
N HIS A 13 9.98 -0.54 3.51
CA HIS A 13 11.21 0.08 3.03
C HIS A 13 10.91 1.33 2.20
N ARG A 14 11.58 2.43 2.58
CA ARG A 14 11.42 3.71 1.92
C ARG A 14 11.87 3.66 0.47
N ASP A 15 12.99 3.00 0.19
CA ASP A 15 13.55 2.92 -1.16
C ASP A 15 12.52 2.33 -2.13
N LEU A 16 11.88 1.22 -1.76
CA LEU A 16 10.79 0.62 -2.54
C LEU A 16 9.62 1.58 -2.75
N LEU A 17 9.17 2.28 -1.69
CA LEU A 17 8.10 3.27 -1.81
C LEU A 17 8.45 4.43 -2.75
N CYS A 18 9.69 4.91 -2.68
CA CYS A 18 10.19 5.99 -3.53
C CYS A 18 10.40 5.54 -4.98
N GLU A 19 10.72 4.27 -5.23
CA GLU A 19 10.78 3.68 -6.56
C GLU A 19 9.39 3.47 -7.17
N CYS A 20 8.42 3.03 -6.35
CA CYS A 20 7.06 2.79 -6.82
C CYS A 20 6.33 4.07 -7.26
N SER A 21 6.56 5.20 -6.58
CA SER A 21 5.92 6.46 -6.97
C SER A 21 6.64 7.71 -6.49
N GLU A 22 6.63 8.71 -7.38
CA GLU A 22 7.14 10.05 -7.10
C GLU A 22 6.37 10.76 -5.98
N PHE A 23 5.10 10.41 -5.76
CA PHE A 23 4.30 10.96 -4.67
C PHE A 23 4.90 10.61 -3.31
N PHE A 24 5.20 9.32 -3.08
CA PHE A 24 5.84 8.89 -1.84
C PHE A 24 7.24 9.47 -1.72
N ARG A 25 8.00 9.51 -2.83
CA ARG A 25 9.32 10.15 -2.87
C ARG A 25 9.29 11.60 -2.40
N ALA A 26 8.42 12.42 -2.98
CA ALA A 26 8.24 13.81 -2.63
C ALA A 26 7.68 14.00 -1.21
N GLY A 27 6.74 13.13 -0.79
CA GLY A 27 6.17 13.11 0.55
C GLY A 27 7.22 12.88 1.63
N PHE A 28 8.05 11.84 1.47
CA PHE A 28 9.14 11.53 2.41
C PHE A 28 10.23 12.60 2.41
N GLU A 29 10.58 13.15 1.25
CA GLU A 29 11.58 14.23 1.17
C GLU A 29 11.11 15.51 1.86
N ARG A 30 9.82 15.86 1.74
CA ARG A 30 9.21 16.96 2.50
C ARG A 30 9.13 16.66 3.99
N SER A 31 8.74 15.45 4.39
CA SER A 31 8.65 15.08 5.80
C SER A 31 10.03 15.07 6.46
N PHE A 32 11.09 14.74 5.72
CA PHE A 32 12.47 14.78 6.22
C PHE A 32 12.93 16.17 6.65
N LYS A 33 12.42 17.25 6.02
CA LYS A 33 12.68 18.63 6.47
C LYS A 33 12.06 18.94 7.84
N LYS A 34 11.04 18.19 8.26
CA LYS A 34 10.46 18.23 9.61
C LYS A 34 11.00 17.04 10.39
N ALA A 35 12.17 17.22 11.00
CA ALA A 35 13.05 16.19 11.57
C ALA A 35 12.46 15.17 12.58
N SER A 36 11.16 15.14 12.85
CA SER A 36 10.55 14.31 13.89
C SER A 36 9.59 13.24 13.37
N ASP A 37 9.05 13.34 12.16
CA ASP A 37 7.94 12.47 11.73
C ASP A 37 8.25 11.77 10.40
N LYS A 38 8.82 10.56 10.48
CA LYS A 38 9.05 9.65 9.33
C LYS A 38 7.81 8.81 9.02
N THR A 39 6.64 9.39 9.26
CA THR A 39 5.34 8.72 9.25
C THR A 39 4.48 9.36 8.19
N MET A 40 3.85 8.56 7.34
CA MET A 40 2.88 9.04 6.36
C MET A 40 1.54 8.37 6.59
N THR A 41 0.55 9.17 6.99
CA THR A 41 -0.80 8.69 7.27
C THR A 41 -1.64 8.74 6.01
N LEU A 42 -2.25 7.62 5.67
CA LEU A 42 -3.16 7.43 4.54
C LEU A 42 -4.57 7.23 5.08
N ASN A 43 -5.25 8.33 5.41
CA ASN A 43 -6.60 8.32 5.99
C ASN A 43 -7.69 7.75 5.05
N ASP A 44 -7.35 7.54 3.78
CA ASP A 44 -8.29 7.08 2.76
C ASP A 44 -8.04 5.59 2.40
N THR A 45 -7.01 4.99 2.96
CA THR A 45 -6.61 3.62 2.59
C THR A 45 -6.95 2.65 3.71
N SER A 46 -7.81 1.69 3.40
CA SER A 46 -8.12 0.54 4.25
C SER A 46 -6.86 -0.23 4.64
N GLN A 47 -6.88 -0.84 5.82
CA GLN A 47 -5.82 -1.76 6.27
C GLN A 47 -5.55 -2.84 5.21
N TYR A 48 -6.60 -3.41 4.62
CA TYR A 48 -6.49 -4.49 3.63
C TYR A 48 -5.81 -4.01 2.35
N THR A 49 -6.22 -2.86 1.81
CA THR A 49 -5.58 -2.26 0.63
C THR A 49 -4.11 -1.93 0.89
N MET A 50 -3.76 -1.43 2.10
CA MET A 50 -2.36 -1.23 2.47
C MET A 50 -1.58 -2.54 2.51
N GLN A 51 -2.14 -3.59 3.12
CA GLN A 51 -1.49 -4.90 3.20
C GLN A 51 -1.24 -5.49 1.81
N LEU A 52 -2.25 -5.47 0.93
CA LEU A 52 -2.12 -5.92 -0.46
C LEU A 52 -1.06 -5.11 -1.22
N PHE A 53 -1.07 -3.79 -1.08
CA PHE A 53 -0.09 -2.91 -1.70
C PHE A 53 1.33 -3.23 -1.24
N ILE A 54 1.54 -3.40 0.07
CA ILE A 54 2.85 -3.74 0.63
C ILE A 54 3.28 -5.12 0.14
N GLN A 55 2.39 -6.11 0.20
CA GLN A 55 2.70 -7.45 -0.26
C GLN A 55 3.07 -7.48 -1.75
N TRP A 56 2.33 -6.75 -2.58
CA TRP A 56 2.65 -6.55 -3.99
C TRP A 56 4.02 -5.88 -4.15
N MET A 57 4.33 -4.83 -3.40
CA MET A 57 5.62 -4.15 -3.48
C MET A 57 6.82 -5.08 -3.21
N TYR A 58 6.67 -6.05 -2.29
CA TYR A 58 7.73 -7.01 -1.98
C TYR A 58 7.75 -8.23 -2.90
N SER A 59 6.61 -8.61 -3.47
CA SER A 59 6.46 -9.87 -4.21
C SER A 59 6.27 -9.68 -5.73
N ASP A 60 6.10 -8.44 -6.16
CA ASP A 60 5.67 -8.02 -7.50
C ASP A 60 4.36 -8.68 -7.98
N LYS A 61 3.57 -9.20 -7.02
CA LYS A 61 2.37 -10.00 -7.29
C LYS A 61 1.25 -9.62 -6.34
N VAL A 62 0.08 -9.36 -6.91
CA VAL A 62 -1.15 -9.17 -6.14
C VAL A 62 -1.70 -10.57 -5.82
N VAL A 63 -1.59 -10.97 -4.55
CA VAL A 63 -2.16 -12.23 -4.07
C VAL A 63 -3.15 -11.96 -2.93
N PRO A 64 -4.25 -12.72 -2.84
CA PRO A 64 -5.24 -12.52 -1.79
C PRO A 64 -4.63 -12.79 -0.42
N ILE A 65 -5.04 -12.01 0.58
CA ILE A 65 -4.58 -12.19 1.95
C ILE A 65 -5.20 -13.48 2.49
N VAL A 66 -4.36 -14.40 2.96
CA VAL A 66 -4.80 -15.67 3.51
C VAL A 66 -5.16 -15.45 4.98
N ASP A 67 -6.44 -15.53 5.31
CA ASP A 67 -6.89 -15.64 6.69
C ASP A 67 -6.58 -17.07 7.17
N THR A 68 -5.61 -17.22 8.08
CA THR A 68 -5.16 -18.52 8.61
C THR A 68 -6.29 -19.34 9.27
N GLU A 69 -7.42 -18.71 9.57
CA GLU A 69 -8.58 -19.32 10.23
C GLU A 69 -9.68 -19.77 9.25
N SER A 70 -9.57 -19.45 7.96
CA SER A 70 -10.55 -19.80 6.95
C SER A 70 -10.20 -21.12 6.28
N SER A 71 -11.15 -22.08 6.25
CA SER A 71 -11.01 -23.31 5.44
C SER A 71 -11.27 -23.09 3.95
N GLU A 72 -11.65 -21.87 3.56
CA GLU A 72 -11.90 -21.51 2.17
C GLU A 72 -10.58 -21.16 1.46
N PRO A 73 -10.48 -21.44 0.15
CA PRO A 73 -9.30 -21.03 -0.61
C PRO A 73 -9.15 -19.50 -0.54
N PRO A 74 -7.91 -18.97 -0.54
CA PRO A 74 -7.70 -17.54 -0.48
C PRO A 74 -8.22 -16.91 -1.78
N THR A 75 -9.25 -16.06 -1.65
CA THR A 75 -9.89 -15.32 -2.74
C THR A 75 -9.92 -13.85 -2.39
N PHE A 76 -9.84 -12.98 -3.39
CA PHE A 76 -10.05 -11.55 -3.20
C PHE A 76 -11.50 -11.30 -2.75
N ARG A 77 -11.67 -10.48 -1.73
CA ARG A 77 -12.97 -10.00 -1.29
C ARG A 77 -13.53 -9.00 -2.29
N GLU A 78 -14.83 -8.70 -2.16
CA GLU A 78 -15.51 -7.73 -3.02
C GLU A 78 -14.76 -6.39 -3.00
N ASN A 79 -14.48 -5.86 -4.19
CA ASN A 79 -13.81 -4.59 -4.45
C ASN A 79 -12.34 -4.46 -4.01
N GLU A 80 -11.67 -5.47 -3.44
CA GLU A 80 -10.26 -5.33 -3.03
C GLU A 80 -9.33 -4.93 -4.19
N LEU A 81 -9.53 -5.57 -5.35
CA LEU A 81 -8.79 -5.25 -6.57
C LEU A 81 -9.12 -3.83 -7.07
N LEU A 82 -10.40 -3.42 -6.97
CA LEU A 82 -10.83 -2.09 -7.39
C LEU A 82 -10.25 -1.01 -6.48
N ASP A 83 -10.26 -1.22 -5.15
CA ASP A 83 -9.64 -0.32 -4.18
C ASP A 83 -8.13 -0.22 -4.40
N LEU A 84 -7.47 -1.34 -4.73
CA LEU A 84 -6.04 -1.36 -5.05
C LEU A 84 -5.74 -0.61 -6.35
N TYR A 85 -6.60 -0.73 -7.36
CA TYR A 85 -6.50 0.03 -8.61
C TYR A 85 -6.69 1.54 -8.37
N ILE A 86 -7.72 1.94 -7.62
CA ILE A 86 -7.98 3.33 -7.26
C ILE A 86 -6.81 3.90 -6.45
N PHE A 87 -6.27 3.12 -5.52
CA PHE A 87 -5.07 3.48 -4.76
C PHE A 87 -3.88 3.73 -5.69
N GLY A 88 -3.60 2.81 -6.62
CA GLY A 88 -2.52 2.94 -7.59
C GLY A 88 -2.67 4.19 -8.45
N ASP A 89 -3.89 4.48 -8.92
CA ASP A 89 -4.16 5.68 -9.71
C ASP A 89 -3.97 6.98 -8.90
N ARG A 90 -4.52 7.03 -7.69
CA ARG A 90 -4.47 8.20 -6.82
C ARG A 90 -3.05 8.58 -6.42
N TYR A 91 -2.21 7.60 -6.13
CA TYR A 91 -0.82 7.81 -5.72
C TYR A 91 0.16 7.74 -6.90
N GLY A 92 -0.33 7.58 -8.13
CA GLY A 92 0.51 7.57 -9.33
C GLY A 92 1.50 6.40 -9.37
N ILE A 93 1.03 5.19 -9.03
CA ILE A 93 1.79 3.93 -9.04
C ILE A 93 1.36 3.12 -10.28
N PRO A 94 1.92 3.38 -11.47
CA PRO A 94 1.50 2.70 -12.69
C PRO A 94 1.71 1.17 -12.62
N ALA A 95 2.84 0.73 -12.04
CA ALA A 95 3.14 -0.69 -11.90
C ALA A 95 2.11 -1.45 -11.07
N LEU A 96 1.50 -0.81 -10.06
CA LEU A 96 0.43 -1.41 -9.26
C LEU A 96 -0.84 -1.55 -10.08
N ARG A 97 -1.17 -0.56 -10.92
CA ARG A 97 -2.34 -0.63 -11.80
C ARG A 97 -2.22 -1.76 -12.83
N GLU A 98 -1.03 -1.95 -13.39
CA GLU A 98 -0.75 -3.05 -14.30
C GLU A 98 -0.82 -4.42 -13.60
N ALA A 99 -0.39 -4.50 -12.35
CA ALA A 99 -0.44 -5.76 -11.61
C ALA A 99 -1.86 -6.17 -11.18
N VAL A 100 -2.82 -5.24 -11.19
CA VAL A 100 -4.23 -5.49 -10.86
C VAL A 100 -5.05 -5.88 -12.10
N MET A 101 -4.60 -5.53 -13.31
CA MET A 101 -5.31 -5.72 -14.58
C MET A 101 -4.84 -6.98 -15.31
#